data_AF-A0A6N4XCA7-F1
#
_entry.id   AF-A0A6N4XCA7-F1
#
_cell.length_a   1.000
_cell.length_b   1.000
_cell.length_c   1.000
_cell.angle_alpha   90.00
_cell.angle_beta   90.00
_cell.angle_gamma   90.00
#
_symmetry.space_group_name_H-M   'P 1'
#
loop_
_entity.id
_entity.type
_entity.pdbx_description
1 polymer ?
#
loop_
_entity_poly.entity_id
_entity_poly.type
_entity_poly.pdbx_seq_one_letter_code
_entity_poly.pdbx_strand_id
1 'polypeptide(L)'
;MKKSLLLIMLGFVVCLTIACKHPGKDIENISTTLNSTSNTEDITKNVFVDNFGDKLEVIINNSNNTATIHLDGKTYELKKSNNLPDYTASDAEYQYSNIKGNIIFLNKDYDMVIFQYKQNNKNPKSTKMASY
;
A
#
# COMPACT_ATOMS: atom_id res chain seq x y z
N MET A 1 54.28 5.20 -20.67
CA MET A 1 54.52 4.00 -21.51
C MET A 1 54.87 2.82 -20.61
N LYS A 2 54.42 1.60 -20.98
CA LYS A 2 54.91 0.24 -20.65
C LYS A 2 54.93 -0.17 -19.16
N LYS A 3 53.86 -0.81 -18.65
CA LYS A 3 53.46 -2.24 -18.76
C LYS A 3 54.34 -3.19 -17.92
N SER A 4 53.73 -3.80 -16.91
CA SER A 4 54.06 -5.14 -16.39
C SER A 4 52.73 -5.73 -15.87
N LEU A 5 51.95 -6.50 -16.65
CA LEU A 5 52.11 -7.94 -16.94
C LEU A 5 52.05 -8.71 -15.60
N LEU A 6 50.87 -9.06 -15.06
CA LEU A 6 49.81 -10.00 -15.51
C LEU A 6 50.36 -11.43 -15.65
N LEU A 7 50.09 -12.29 -14.65
CA LEU A 7 50.20 -13.77 -14.57
C LEU A 7 50.09 -14.08 -13.04
N ILE A 8 49.32 -15.00 -12.45
CA ILE A 8 48.69 -16.28 -12.80
C ILE A 8 47.61 -16.54 -11.71
N MET A 9 46.33 -16.63 -12.08
CA MET A 9 45.47 -17.82 -11.96
C MET A 9 45.73 -18.72 -10.73
N LEU A 10 44.69 -18.93 -9.90
CA LEU A 10 44.08 -20.24 -9.63
C LEU A 10 43.28 -20.19 -8.32
N GLY A 11 41.96 -20.35 -8.41
CA GLY A 11 41.09 -20.42 -7.24
C GLY A 11 39.63 -20.68 -7.60
N PHE A 12 39.36 -21.92 -8.01
CA PHE A 12 38.11 -22.69 -7.81
C PHE A 12 36.79 -21.91 -7.85
N VAL A 13 36.04 -21.95 -8.96
CA VAL A 13 34.99 -22.95 -9.23
C VAL A 13 34.02 -23.16 -8.05
N VAL A 14 32.89 -22.46 -8.18
CA VAL A 14 31.50 -22.89 -7.92
C VAL A 14 31.11 -23.29 -6.49
N CYS A 15 30.28 -22.44 -5.88
CA CYS A 15 29.02 -22.92 -5.33
C CYS A 15 27.95 -21.82 -5.44
N LEU A 16 27.16 -21.89 -6.53
CA LEU A 16 25.86 -21.25 -6.60
C LEU A 16 24.93 -22.05 -5.68
N THR A 17 24.68 -21.57 -4.46
CA THR A 17 23.50 -21.99 -3.70
C THR A 17 22.45 -20.91 -3.85
N ILE A 18 21.53 -21.18 -4.76
CA ILE A 18 20.23 -20.53 -4.88
C ILE A 18 19.47 -20.83 -3.58
N ALA A 19 18.99 -19.81 -2.90
CA ALA A 19 17.92 -19.96 -1.92
C ALA A 19 17.02 -18.72 -1.97
N CYS A 20 16.24 -18.63 -3.06
CA CYS A 20 15.00 -17.87 -3.04
C CYS A 20 14.12 -18.43 -1.92
N LYS A 21 14.13 -17.79 -0.75
CA LYS A 21 13.08 -17.98 0.24
C LYS A 21 11.87 -17.18 -0.24
N HIS A 22 11.08 -17.83 -1.09
CA HIS A 22 9.68 -17.49 -1.29
C HIS A 22 8.90 -18.13 -0.14
N PRO A 23 8.42 -17.39 0.88
CA PRO A 23 7.32 -17.89 1.68
C PRO A 23 6.08 -17.85 0.80
N GLY A 24 5.82 -18.98 0.15
CA GLY A 24 4.51 -19.30 -0.40
C GLY A 24 3.60 -19.51 0.79
N LYS A 25 2.70 -18.55 1.02
CA LYS A 25 1.55 -18.73 1.88
C LYS A 25 0.38 -17.98 1.25
N ASP A 26 -0.41 -18.78 0.54
CA ASP A 26 -1.85 -18.67 0.35
C ASP A 26 -2.39 -17.27 0.06
N ILE A 27 -2.68 -17.05 -1.22
CA ILE A 27 -3.66 -16.07 -1.67
C ILE A 27 -5.02 -16.56 -1.18
N GLU A 28 -5.33 -16.27 0.08
CA GLU A 28 -6.73 -16.14 0.50
C GLU A 28 -7.09 -14.67 0.35
N ASN A 29 -7.98 -14.42 -0.60
CA ASN A 29 -8.69 -13.18 -0.78
C ASN A 29 -9.58 -12.95 0.45
N ILE A 30 -9.00 -12.45 1.54
CA ILE A 30 -9.73 -12.07 2.75
C ILE A 30 -9.45 -10.60 3.00
N SER A 31 -10.39 -9.75 2.56
CA SER A 31 -10.67 -8.49 3.24
C SER A 31 -11.00 -8.83 4.68
N THR A 32 -9.96 -8.98 5.51
CA THR A 32 -10.12 -9.22 6.93
C THR A 32 -10.26 -7.86 7.58
N THR A 33 -11.50 -7.39 7.70
CA THR A 33 -11.86 -6.38 8.68
C THR A 33 -11.63 -6.99 10.06
N LEU A 34 -10.39 -6.93 10.56
CA LEU A 34 -10.06 -7.22 11.95
C LEU A 34 -10.50 -6.03 12.80
N ASN A 35 -11.77 -6.04 13.19
CA ASN A 35 -12.26 -5.20 14.29
C ASN A 35 -11.75 -5.81 15.60
N SER A 36 -10.58 -5.38 16.05
CA SER A 36 -10.12 -5.63 17.42
C SER A 36 -10.71 -4.57 18.35
N THR A 37 -11.67 -4.99 19.18
CA THR A 37 -12.25 -4.19 20.27
C THR A 37 -11.38 -4.30 21.54
N SER A 38 -10.90 -3.17 22.07
CA SER A 38 -10.76 -2.89 23.51
C SER A 38 -10.18 -1.47 23.72
N ASN A 39 -10.91 -0.63 24.46
CA ASN A 39 -10.78 0.82 24.68
C ASN A 39 -11.40 1.71 23.58
N THR A 40 -12.10 2.76 24.01
CA THR A 40 -12.99 3.72 23.31
C THR A 40 -12.32 4.57 22.22
N GLU A 41 -11.48 3.96 21.40
CA GLU A 41 -10.85 4.61 20.26
C GLU A 41 -11.51 4.10 18.98
N ASP A 42 -12.15 5.01 18.26
CA ASP A 42 -12.74 4.73 16.94
C ASP A 42 -11.60 4.65 15.92
N ILE A 43 -10.99 3.46 15.83
CA ILE A 43 -9.87 3.17 14.95
C ILE A 43 -10.31 2.18 13.88
N THR A 44 -10.06 2.51 12.62
CA THR A 44 -10.28 1.61 11.48
C THR A 44 -8.98 1.31 10.77
N LYS A 45 -8.80 0.06 10.33
CA LYS A 45 -7.61 -0.38 9.59
C LYS A 45 -8.04 -1.03 8.29
N ASN A 46 -7.45 -0.59 7.18
CA ASN A 46 -7.71 -1.13 5.84
C ASN A 46 -6.38 -1.37 5.11
N VAL A 47 -6.37 -2.33 4.20
CA VAL A 47 -5.23 -2.61 3.31
C VAL A 47 -5.73 -2.58 1.88
N PHE A 48 -5.08 -1.81 1.03
CA PHE A 48 -5.36 -1.70 -0.38
C PHE A 48 -4.19 -2.28 -1.17
N VAL A 49 -4.51 -2.92 -2.30
CA VAL A 49 -3.51 -3.44 -3.24
C VAL A 49 -3.75 -2.78 -4.58
N ASP A 50 -2.74 -2.14 -5.14
CA ASP A 50 -2.87 -1.50 -6.44
C ASP A 50 -2.74 -2.50 -7.61
N ASN A 51 -2.73 -2.00 -8.84
CA ASN A 51 -2.62 -2.84 -10.03
C ASN A 51 -1.21 -3.42 -10.25
N PHE A 52 -0.19 -2.91 -9.55
CA PHE A 52 1.19 -3.37 -9.61
C PHE A 52 1.50 -4.38 -8.49
N GLY A 53 0.59 -4.52 -7.52
CA GLY A 53 0.72 -5.43 -6.38
C GLY A 53 1.28 -4.76 -5.12
N ASP A 54 1.53 -3.45 -5.17
CA ASP A 54 1.98 -2.68 -4.02
C ASP A 54 0.86 -2.62 -2.98
N LYS A 55 1.23 -2.60 -1.70
CA LYS A 55 0.29 -2.65 -0.58
C LYS A 55 0.33 -1.36 0.21
N LEU A 56 -0.82 -0.70 0.30
CA LEU A 56 -1.02 0.46 1.17
C LEU A 56 -1.85 0.03 2.38
N GLU A 57 -1.26 0.05 3.57
CA GLU A 57 -2.01 -0.09 4.81
C GLU A 57 -2.36 1.29 5.36
N VAL A 58 -3.61 1.46 5.76
CA VAL A 58 -4.17 2.72 6.26
C VAL A 58 -4.86 2.46 7.58
N ILE A 59 -4.40 3.15 8.62
CA ILE A 59 -4.98 3.14 9.96
C ILE A 59 -5.54 4.54 10.23
N ILE A 60 -6.84 4.66 10.42
CA ILE A 60 -7.52 5.92 10.71
C ILE A 60 -7.93 5.90 12.18
N ASN A 61 -7.47 6.90 12.95
CA ASN A 61 -7.97 7.16 14.29
C ASN A 61 -8.94 8.36 14.22
N ASN A 62 -10.24 8.07 14.28
CA ASN A 62 -11.29 9.07 14.20
C ASN A 62 -11.35 9.95 15.46
N SER A 63 -10.99 9.40 16.64
CA SER A 63 -10.92 10.17 17.89
C SER A 63 -9.86 11.27 17.83
N ASN A 64 -8.70 10.98 17.23
CA ASN A 64 -7.57 11.90 17.12
C ASN A 64 -7.50 12.66 15.78
N ASN A 65 -8.41 12.36 14.84
CA ASN A 65 -8.39 12.89 13.48
C ASN A 65 -7.04 12.71 12.78
N THR A 66 -6.42 11.54 12.95
CA THR A 66 -5.16 11.17 12.31
C THR A 66 -5.32 9.96 11.39
N ALA A 67 -4.45 9.88 10.39
CA ALA A 67 -4.26 8.69 9.57
C ALA A 67 -2.78 8.28 9.60
N THR A 68 -2.51 7.03 9.89
CA THR A 68 -1.19 6.41 9.75
C THR A 68 -1.19 5.55 8.51
N ILE A 69 -0.26 5.84 7.60
CA ILE A 69 -0.11 5.16 6.31
C ILE A 69 1.16 4.33 6.35
N HIS A 70 1.10 3.06 5.94
CA HIS A 70 2.27 2.23 5.69
C HIS A 70 2.37 1.87 4.21
N LEU A 71 3.50 2.20 3.59
CA LEU A 71 3.83 1.88 2.20
C LEU A 71 5.33 1.59 2.10
N ASP A 72 5.71 0.48 1.46
CA ASP A 72 7.11 0.08 1.25
C ASP A 72 7.98 0.10 2.51
N GLY A 73 7.40 -0.30 3.64
CA GLY A 73 8.08 -0.31 4.94
C GLY A 73 8.29 1.07 5.58
N LYS A 74 7.75 2.14 4.98
CA LYS A 74 7.74 3.50 5.55
C LYS A 74 6.40 3.79 6.22
N THR A 75 6.45 4.62 7.26
CA THR A 75 5.28 5.10 8.01
C THR A 75 5.13 6.60 7.85
N TYR A 76 3.90 7.02 7.56
CA TYR A 76 3.52 8.43 7.42
C TYR A 76 2.37 8.74 8.35
N GLU A 77 2.52 9.76 9.19
CA GLU A 77 1.46 10.24 10.08
C GLU A 77 0.86 11.52 9.53
N LEU A 78 -0.44 11.47 9.20
CA LEU A 78 -1.15 12.54 8.52
C LEU A 78 -2.29 13.05 9.40
N LYS A 79 -2.62 14.33 9.26
CA LYS A 79 -3.75 14.95 9.94
C LYS A 79 -4.94 15.07 9.00
N LYS A 80 -6.12 14.61 9.44
CA LYS A 80 -7.36 14.75 8.67
C LYS A 80 -7.68 16.23 8.45
N SER A 81 -8.05 16.56 7.22
CA SER A 81 -8.59 17.87 6.86
C SER A 81 -10.11 17.88 7.08
N ASN A 82 -10.60 18.87 7.82
CA ASN A 82 -12.03 19.08 8.03
C ASN A 82 -12.71 19.85 6.90
N ASN A 83 -11.91 20.41 5.97
CA ASN A 83 -12.39 21.31 4.92
C ASN A 83 -12.42 20.65 3.53
N LEU A 84 -11.98 19.39 3.44
CA LEU A 84 -11.90 18.64 2.19
C LEU A 84 -12.97 17.54 2.17
N PRO A 85 -13.43 17.14 0.97
CA PRO A 85 -14.45 16.11 0.83
C PRO A 85 -13.96 14.75 1.33
N ASP A 86 -14.95 13.92 1.67
CA ASP A 86 -14.78 12.55 2.17
C ASP A 86 -13.68 12.47 3.24
N TYR A 87 -12.79 11.48 3.16
CA TYR A 87 -11.65 11.39 4.05
C TYR A 87 -10.39 11.83 3.31
N THR A 88 -9.87 13.00 3.66
CA THR A 88 -8.56 13.48 3.20
C THR A 88 -7.70 13.82 4.41
N ALA A 89 -6.45 13.38 4.40
CA ALA A 89 -5.46 13.68 5.43
C ALA A 89 -4.13 14.06 4.80
N SER A 90 -3.41 15.00 5.40
CA SER A 90 -2.13 15.48 4.87
C SER A 90 -1.21 15.98 5.98
N ASP A 91 0.06 16.11 5.63
CA ASP A 91 1.08 16.83 6.41
C ASP A 91 1.72 17.90 5.50
N ALA A 92 3.02 18.22 5.68
CA ALA A 92 3.75 19.15 4.83
C ALA A 92 4.11 18.55 3.44
N GLU A 93 4.37 17.25 3.35
CA GLU A 93 4.99 16.60 2.19
C GLU A 93 4.03 15.64 1.46
N TYR A 94 3.03 15.09 2.15
CA TYR A 94 2.17 14.01 1.66
C TYR A 94 0.69 14.32 1.84
N GLN A 95 -0.13 13.69 1.00
CA GLN A 95 -1.59 13.72 1.09
C GLN A 95 -2.16 12.34 0.76
N TYR A 96 -3.00 11.85 1.65
CA TYR A 96 -3.89 10.71 1.45
C TYR A 96 -5.31 11.19 1.19
N SER A 97 -5.98 10.63 0.19
CA SER A 97 -7.41 10.84 -0.03
C SER A 97 -8.13 9.52 -0.31
N ASN A 98 -9.30 9.37 0.30
CA ASN A 98 -10.28 8.35 -0.01
C ASN A 98 -11.58 9.05 -0.41
N ILE A 99 -11.81 9.13 -1.71
CA ILE A 99 -12.99 9.78 -2.28
C ILE A 99 -13.84 8.73 -2.98
N LYS A 100 -14.99 8.41 -2.37
CA LYS A 100 -15.91 7.36 -2.85
C LYS A 100 -15.22 6.02 -3.15
N GLY A 101 -14.27 5.61 -2.31
CA GLY A 101 -13.52 4.35 -2.47
C GLY A 101 -12.37 4.42 -3.49
N ASN A 102 -12.10 5.59 -4.07
CA ASN A 102 -10.88 5.83 -4.83
C ASN A 102 -9.81 6.36 -3.89
N ILE A 103 -8.72 5.62 -3.75
CA ILE A 103 -7.60 5.93 -2.88
C ILE A 103 -6.47 6.53 -3.71
N ILE A 104 -5.95 7.67 -3.27
CA ILE A 104 -4.73 8.28 -3.80
C ILE A 104 -3.81 8.62 -2.64
N PHE A 105 -2.53 8.26 -2.78
CA PHE A 105 -1.46 8.77 -1.93
C PHE A 105 -0.50 9.58 -2.80
N LEU A 106 -0.35 10.86 -2.48
CA LEU A 106 0.36 11.87 -3.25
C LEU A 106 1.55 12.39 -2.43
N ASN A 107 2.73 12.45 -3.04
CA ASN A 107 3.81 13.31 -2.58
C ASN A 107 3.60 14.70 -3.19
N LYS A 108 3.39 15.71 -2.34
CA LYS A 108 3.06 17.08 -2.72
C LYS A 108 4.28 17.87 -3.21
N ASP A 109 5.47 17.56 -2.71
CA ASP A 109 6.70 18.26 -3.09
C ASP A 109 7.05 18.01 -4.56
N TYR A 110 6.75 16.81 -5.05
CA TYR A 110 6.98 16.40 -6.44
C TYR A 110 5.72 16.33 -7.30
N ASP A 111 4.55 16.68 -6.74
CA ASP A 111 3.23 16.50 -7.36
C ASP A 111 3.05 15.10 -7.99
N MET A 112 3.42 14.07 -7.23
CA MET A 112 3.54 12.70 -7.71
C MET A 112 2.62 11.74 -6.96
N VAL A 113 1.78 11.01 -7.70
CA VAL A 113 0.98 9.92 -7.14
C VAL A 113 1.89 8.71 -6.93
N ILE A 114 2.07 8.33 -5.68
CA ILE A 114 2.93 7.21 -5.26
C ILE A 114 2.14 5.94 -4.93
N PHE A 115 0.82 6.06 -4.78
CA PHE A 115 -0.08 4.91 -4.71
C PHE A 115 -1.46 5.29 -5.24
N GLN A 116 -2.10 4.39 -5.99
CA GLN A 116 -3.49 4.57 -6.41
C GLN A 116 -4.27 3.26 -6.33
N TYR A 117 -5.49 3.32 -5.81
CA TYR A 117 -6.44 2.23 -5.87
C TYR A 117 -7.80 2.76 -6.30
N LYS A 118 -8.45 2.06 -7.24
CA LYS A 118 -9.82 2.39 -7.67
C LYS A 118 -10.72 1.23 -7.29
N GLN A 119 -11.71 1.51 -6.45
CA GLN A 119 -12.75 0.53 -6.18
C GLN A 119 -13.52 0.23 -7.47
N ASN A 120 -13.37 -0.99 -7.98
CA ASN A 120 -14.17 -1.46 -9.11
C ASN A 120 -15.61 -1.66 -8.63
N ASN A 121 -16.51 -0.75 -8.99
CA ASN A 121 -17.95 -0.91 -8.84
C ASN A 121 -18.49 -1.96 -9.83
N LYS A 122 -17.95 -3.17 -9.83
CA LYS A 122 -18.51 -4.33 -10.54
C LYS A 122 -19.33 -5.16 -9.57
N ASN A 123 -20.36 -4.57 -8.99
CA ASN A 123 -21.57 -5.33 -8.71
C ASN A 123 -22.38 -5.28 -10.01
N PRO A 124 -22.38 -6.32 -10.87
CA PRO A 124 -23.49 -6.47 -11.77
C PRO A 124 -24.70 -6.63 -10.85
N LYS A 125 -25.51 -5.57 -10.68
CA LYS A 125 -26.87 -5.75 -10.18
C LYS A 125 -27.43 -6.83 -11.11
N SER A 126 -27.66 -8.02 -10.57
CA SER A 126 -28.32 -9.10 -11.28
C SER A 126 -29.68 -8.54 -11.68
N THR A 127 -29.77 -7.97 -12.88
CA THR A 127 -31.03 -7.60 -13.51
C THR A 127 -31.72 -8.92 -13.75
N LYS A 128 -32.51 -9.37 -12.76
CA LYS A 128 -33.47 -10.44 -12.97
C LYS A 128 -34.41 -9.90 -14.05
N MET A 129 -34.20 -10.34 -15.29
CA MET A 129 -35.17 -10.13 -16.34
C MET A 129 -36.43 -10.83 -15.90
N ALA A 130 -37.49 -10.05 -15.67
CA ALA A 130 -38.83 -10.61 -15.49
C ALA A 130 -39.23 -11.23 -16.83
N SER A 131 -39.30 -12.56 -16.89
CA SER A 131 -39.99 -13.24 -17.98
C SER A 131 -41.49 -13.01 -17.80
N TYR A 132 -42.11 -12.39 -18.80
CA TYR A 132 -43.57 -12.24 -18.92
C TYR A 132 -44.19 -13.52 -19.49
#